data_AF-A0A958Z219-F1
#
_entry.id   AF-A0A958Z219-F1
#
_cell.length_a   1.000
_cell.length_b   1.000
_cell.length_c   1.000
_cell.angle_alpha   90.00
_cell.angle_beta   90.00
_cell.angle_gamma   90.00
#
_symmetry.space_group_name_H-M   'P 1'
#
loop_
_entity.id
_entity.type
_entity.pdbx_description
1 polymer ?
#
loop_
_entity_poly.entity_id
_entity_poly.type
_entity_poly.pdbx_seq_one_letter_code
_entity_poly.pdbx_strand_id
1 'polypeptide(L)'
;MTLIEVQKKYNTQAKCLKLLEKLRWGKTVKCSYCGSTKTKRQKAEKNRHTCKNCKRSFSVLVDTIFEDTRLPLPKWFIVIAMMLNSKSGISAKEIQRNIG
;
A
#
# COMPACT_ATOMS: atom_id res chain seq x y z
N MET A 1 -9.99 -7.57 14.13
CA MET A 1 -10.59 -6.58 13.20
C MET A 1 -11.52 -7.33 12.28
N THR A 2 -12.79 -6.93 12.22
CA THR A 2 -13.75 -7.54 11.30
C THR A 2 -13.53 -7.03 9.87
N LEU A 3 -13.93 -7.81 8.87
CA LEU A 3 -13.82 -7.38 7.46
C LEU A 3 -14.62 -6.10 7.18
N ILE A 4 -15.76 -5.93 7.85
CA ILE A 4 -16.62 -4.73 7.75
C ILE A 4 -15.88 -3.48 8.25
N GLU A 5 -15.14 -3.59 9.36
CA GLU A 5 -14.34 -2.48 9.89
C GLU A 5 -13.20 -2.10 8.94
N VAL A 6 -12.52 -3.09 8.35
CA VAL A 6 -11.46 -2.88 7.35
C VAL A 6 -12.02 -2.12 6.16
N GLN A 7 -13.15 -2.59 5.61
CA GLN A 7 -13.79 -1.98 4.45
C GLN A 7 -14.23 -0.55 4.76
N LYS A 8 -14.86 -0.28 5.91
CA LYS A 8 -15.29 1.08 6.30
C LYS A 8 -14.10 2.02 6.46
N LYS A 9 -13.01 1.55 7.09
CA LYS A 9 -11.84 2.38 7.40
C LYS A 9 -10.97 2.63 6.17
N TYR A 10 -10.86 1.65 5.27
CA TYR A 10 -9.95 1.66 4.12
C TYR A 10 -10.69 1.47 2.78
N ASN A 11 -11.84 2.15 2.63
CA ASN A 11 -12.66 2.08 1.41
C ASN A 11 -12.07 2.79 0.18
N THR A 12 -11.07 3.65 0.33
CA THR A 12 -10.50 4.41 -0.79
C THR A 12 -8.99 4.21 -0.92
N GLN A 13 -8.51 4.34 -2.16
CA GLN A 13 -7.08 4.29 -2.48
C GLN A 13 -6.26 5.26 -1.63
N ALA A 14 -6.73 6.51 -1.51
CA ALA A 14 -6.03 7.54 -0.74
C ALA A 14 -5.88 7.18 0.75
N LYS A 15 -6.90 6.58 1.37
CA LYS A 15 -6.83 6.14 2.78
C LYS A 15 -5.84 5.00 2.96
N CYS A 16 -5.82 4.03 2.03
CA CYS A 16 -4.88 2.92 2.04
C CYS A 16 -3.43 3.43 1.89
N LEU A 17 -3.19 4.31 0.91
CA LEU A 17 -1.87 4.91 0.68
C LEU A 17 -1.38 5.69 1.90
N LYS A 18 -2.25 6.50 2.54
CA LYS A 18 -1.89 7.23 3.76
C LYS A 18 -1.47 6.29 4.90
N LEU A 19 -2.11 5.13 5.03
CA LEU A 19 -1.69 4.12 6.00
C LEU A 19 -0.31 3.56 5.63
N LEU A 20 -0.12 3.16 4.36
CA LEU A 20 1.16 2.62 3.89
C LEU A 20 2.30 3.64 4.05
N GLU A 21 2.06 4.92 3.76
CA GLU A 21 3.03 6.00 3.96
C GLU A 21 3.43 6.10 5.44
N LYS A 22 2.43 6.04 6.33
CA LYS A 22 2.67 6.07 7.78
C LYS A 22 3.45 4.84 8.26
N LEU A 23 3.09 3.64 7.80
CA LEU A 23 3.73 2.39 8.21
C LEU A 23 5.17 2.30 7.69
N ARG A 24 5.42 2.71 6.45
CA ARG A 24 6.73 2.55 5.81
C ARG A 24 7.74 3.62 6.22
N TRP A 25 7.31 4.88 6.24
CA TRP A 25 8.22 6.02 6.40
C TRP A 25 8.04 6.76 7.72
N GLY A 26 6.91 6.56 8.42
CA GLY A 26 6.59 7.28 9.64
C GLY A 26 6.60 8.79 9.40
N LYS A 27 7.69 9.45 9.83
CA LYS A 27 7.89 10.91 9.67
C LYS A 27 8.81 11.27 8.50
N THR A 28 9.67 10.37 8.04
CA THR A 28 10.75 10.70 7.08
C THR A 28 10.69 9.81 5.85
N VAL A 29 10.36 10.42 4.70
CA VAL A 29 10.29 9.71 3.42
C VAL A 29 11.69 9.36 2.92
N LYS A 30 11.97 8.05 2.82
CA LYS A 30 13.21 7.52 2.25
C LYS A 30 12.93 6.99 0.85
N CYS A 31 13.83 7.29 -0.09
CA CYS A 31 13.75 6.76 -1.44
C CYS A 31 13.99 5.25 -1.47
N SER A 32 13.06 4.49 -2.05
CA SER A 32 13.18 3.03 -2.17
C SER A 32 14.37 2.57 -3.03
N TYR A 33 14.86 3.42 -3.94
CA TYR A 33 15.97 3.05 -4.84
C TYR A 33 17.36 3.32 -4.26
N CYS A 34 17.53 4.38 -3.46
CA CYS A 34 18.86 4.84 -3.02
C CYS A 34 18.95 5.15 -1.53
N GLY A 35 17.87 4.97 -0.76
CA GLY A 35 17.83 5.24 0.68
C GLY A 35 17.87 6.71 1.10
N SER A 36 18.08 7.65 0.16
CA SER A 36 18.16 9.08 0.47
C SER A 36 16.85 9.64 1.03
N THR A 37 16.96 10.50 2.04
CA THR A 37 15.84 11.26 2.64
C THR A 37 15.52 12.55 1.88
N LYS A 38 16.36 12.95 0.92
CA LYS A 38 16.17 14.14 0.08
C LYS A 38 15.11 13.88 -0.98
N THR A 39 13.85 13.83 -0.56
CA THR A 39 12.70 13.52 -1.42
C THR A 39 11.71 14.68 -1.42
N LYS A 40 10.98 14.86 -2.52
CA LYS A 40 9.94 15.89 -2.67
C LYS A 40 8.66 15.22 -3.15
N ARG A 41 7.55 15.49 -2.47
CA ARG A 41 6.22 15.06 -2.92
C ARG A 41 5.83 15.82 -4.18
N GLN A 42 5.34 15.13 -5.20
CA GLN A 42 4.85 15.77 -6.42
C GLN A 42 3.50 16.47 -6.17
N LYS A 43 3.30 17.63 -6.81
CA LYS A 43 2.05 18.41 -6.69
C LYS A 43 0.92 17.83 -7.56
N ALA A 44 1.24 17.37 -8.77
CA ALA A 44 0.28 16.82 -9.73
C ALA A 44 -0.20 15.44 -9.31
N GLU A 45 0.72 14.53 -8.96
CA GLU A 45 0.41 13.20 -8.47
C GLU A 45 0.69 13.13 -6.97
N LYS A 46 -0.34 13.35 -6.15
CA LYS A 46 -0.22 13.39 -4.68
C LYS A 46 0.39 12.12 -4.06
N ASN A 47 0.49 11.02 -4.79
CA ASN A 47 0.97 9.73 -4.29
C ASN A 47 2.39 9.39 -4.79
N ARG A 48 3.04 10.30 -5.53
CA ARG A 48 4.42 10.12 -6.02
C ARG A 48 5.38 11.08 -5.34
N HIS A 49 6.59 10.57 -5.12
CA HIS A 49 7.73 11.27 -4.57
C HIS A 49 8.86 11.23 -5.58
N THR A 50 9.55 12.35 -5.75
CA THR A 50 10.78 12.41 -6.55
C THR A 50 11.97 12.54 -5.61
N CYS A 51 12.96 11.67 -5.79
CA CYS A 51 14.22 11.79 -5.06
C CYS A 51 15.10 12.84 -5.73
N LYS A 52 15.66 13.77 -4.97
CA LYS A 52 16.61 14.76 -5.49
C LYS A 52 18.00 14.16 -5.76
N ASN A 53 18.33 13.02 -5.14
CA ASN A 53 19.63 12.37 -5.30
C ASN A 53 19.68 11.55 -6.60
N CYS A 54 18.81 10.54 -6.74
CA CYS A 54 18.78 9.69 -7.93
C CYS A 54 17.85 10.20 -9.04
N LYS A 55 17.13 11.32 -8.83
CA LYS A 55 16.16 11.93 -9.76
C LYS A 55 14.99 11.04 -10.18
N ARG A 56 14.87 9.83 -9.61
CA ARG A 56 13.78 8.89 -9.89
C ARG A 56 12.50 9.27 -9.13
N SER A 57 11.37 9.01 -9.76
CA SER A 57 10.05 9.08 -9.14
C SER A 57 9.68 7.72 -8.58
N PHE A 58 9.11 7.68 -7.38
CA PHE A 58 8.67 6.47 -6.70
C PHE A 58 7.38 6.74 -5.93
N SER A 59 6.60 5.69 -5.68
CA SER A 59 5.46 5.72 -4.77
C SER A 59 5.78 4.92 -3.51
N VAL A 60 4.88 4.97 -2.54
CA VAL A 60 4.99 4.12 -1.34
C VAL A 60 4.88 2.61 -1.65
N LEU A 61 4.42 2.25 -2.85
CA LEU A 61 4.22 0.87 -3.29
C LEU A 61 5.48 0.24 -3.89
N VAL A 62 6.46 1.04 -4.31
CA VAL A 62 7.70 0.55 -4.94
C VAL A 62 8.46 -0.35 -3.96
N ASP A 63 8.93 -1.52 -4.39
CA ASP A 63 9.58 -2.52 -3.55
C ASP A 63 8.66 -3.03 -2.42
N THR A 64 7.40 -3.32 -2.77
CA THR A 64 6.41 -3.96 -1.87
C THR A 64 5.57 -4.98 -2.64
N ILE A 65 4.81 -5.80 -1.91
CA ILE A 65 3.81 -6.71 -2.50
C ILE A 65 2.72 -6.01 -3.32
N PHE A 66 2.58 -4.69 -3.18
CA PHE A 66 1.64 -3.87 -3.94
C PHE A 66 2.28 -3.20 -5.16
N GLU A 67 3.56 -3.45 -5.42
CA GLU A 67 4.21 -2.94 -6.62
C GLU A 67 3.54 -3.55 -7.86
N ASP A 68 3.27 -2.70 -8.85
CA ASP A 68 2.62 -3.06 -10.12
C ASP A 68 1.25 -3.78 -9.99
N THR A 69 0.60 -3.70 -8.82
CA THR A 69 -0.73 -4.27 -8.67
C THR A 69 -1.76 -3.54 -9.52
N ARG A 70 -2.51 -4.32 -10.31
CA ARG A 70 -3.72 -3.85 -11.02
C ARG A 70 -4.96 -3.84 -10.12
N LEU A 71 -4.92 -4.56 -9.00
CA LEU A 71 -6.00 -4.58 -8.03
C LEU A 71 -5.99 -3.31 -7.15
N PRO A 72 -7.17 -2.74 -6.85
CA PRO A 72 -7.25 -1.62 -5.94
C PRO A 72 -6.76 -1.96 -4.52
N LEU A 73 -6.05 -1.04 -3.86
CA LEU A 73 -5.55 -1.25 -2.48
C LEU A 73 -6.65 -1.60 -1.46
N PRO A 74 -7.88 -1.05 -1.55
CA PRO A 74 -8.97 -1.49 -0.67
C PRO A 74 -9.23 -3.00 -0.74
N LYS A 75 -9.14 -3.61 -1.93
CA LYS A 75 -9.27 -5.06 -2.08
C LYS A 75 -8.13 -5.80 -1.40
N TRP A 76 -6.90 -5.35 -1.59
CA TRP A 76 -5.72 -5.92 -0.91
C TRP A 76 -5.84 -5.90 0.61
N PHE A 77 -6.40 -4.84 1.18
CA PHE A 77 -6.57 -4.74 2.63
C PHE A 77 -7.59 -5.75 3.15
N ILE A 78 -8.64 -6.04 2.37
CA ILE A 78 -9.60 -7.12 2.66
C ILE A 78 -8.90 -8.47 2.59
N VAL A 79 -8.12 -8.73 1.54
CA VAL A 79 -7.33 -9.97 1.38
C VAL A 79 -6.44 -10.20 2.60
N ILE A 80 -5.68 -9.18 3.01
CA ILE A 80 -4.79 -9.26 4.18
C ILE A 80 -5.60 -9.53 5.45
N ALA A 81 -6.74 -8.88 5.63
CA ALA A 81 -7.60 -9.14 6.78
C ALA A 81 -8.17 -10.57 6.79
N MET A 82 -8.53 -11.12 5.64
CA MET A 82 -8.96 -12.52 5.52
C MET A 82 -7.82 -13.49 5.89
N MET A 83 -6.60 -13.21 5.41
CA MET A 83 -5.41 -14.00 5.76
C MET A 83 -5.13 -13.95 7.26
N LEU A 84 -5.17 -12.76 7.87
CA LEU A 84 -4.90 -12.57 9.31
C LEU A 84 -6.00 -13.17 10.21
N ASN A 85 -7.25 -13.16 9.76
CA ASN A 85 -8.37 -13.72 10.53
C ASN A 85 -8.50 -15.25 10.37
N SER A 86 -7.81 -15.87 9.40
CA SER A 86 -7.86 -17.32 9.24
C SER A 86 -6.91 -18.03 10.22
N LYS A 87 -7.46 -18.90 11.05
CA LYS A 87 -6.69 -19.70 12.03
C LYS A 87 -5.70 -20.67 11.36
N SER A 88 -6.03 -21.18 10.17
CA SER A 88 -5.29 -22.25 9.48
C SER A 88 -4.71 -21.80 8.13
N GLY A 89 -4.67 -20.48 7.88
CA GLY A 89 -4.40 -19.93 6.56
C GLY A 89 -5.61 -20.01 5.63
N ILE A 90 -5.53 -19.34 4.48
CA ILE A 90 -6.62 -19.30 3.49
C ILE A 90 -6.04 -19.66 2.12
N SER A 91 -6.78 -20.47 1.36
CA SER A 91 -6.32 -20.87 0.03
C SER A 91 -6.46 -19.73 -0.98
N ALA A 92 -5.57 -19.66 -1.97
CA ALA A 92 -5.66 -18.66 -3.04
C ALA A 92 -7.00 -18.75 -3.79
N LYS A 93 -7.54 -19.97 -3.97
CA LYS A 93 -8.84 -20.20 -4.63
C LYS A 93 -10.02 -19.67 -3.82
N GLU A 94 -9.91 -19.72 -2.50
CA GLU A 94 -10.92 -19.14 -1.61
C GLU A 94 -10.86 -17.61 -1.63
N ILE A 95 -9.67 -17.01 -1.64
CA ILE A 95 -9.52 -15.57 -1.85
C ILE A 95 -10.15 -15.15 -3.18
N GLN A 96 -9.86 -15.87 -4.27
CA GLN A 96 -10.44 -15.60 -5.59
C GLN A 96 -11.97 -15.62 -5.55
N ARG A 97 -12.60 -16.64 -4.93
CA ARG A 97 -14.06 -16.73 -4.81
C ARG A 97 -14.69 -15.56 -4.05
N ASN A 98 -13.99 -15.02 -3.05
CA ASN A 98 -14.50 -13.92 -2.23
C ASN A 98 -14.27 -12.53 -2.84
N ILE A 99 -13.16 -12.33 -3.56
CA ILE A 99 -12.70 -11.00 -4.02
C ILE A 99 -12.98 -10.75 -5.51
N GLY A 100 -13.17 -11.84 -6.28
CA GLY A 100 -13.26 -11.85 -7.75
C GLY A 100 -11.90 -11.88 -8.41
#